data_AF-A0A7S2ARQ1-F1
#
_entry.id   AF-A0A7S2ARQ1-F1
#
_cell.length_a   1.000
_cell.length_b   1.000
_cell.length_c   1.000
_cell.angle_alpha   90.00
_cell.angle_beta   90.00
_cell.angle_gamma   90.00
#
_symmetry.space_group_name_H-M   'P 1'
#
loop_
_entity.id
_entity.type
_entity.pdbx_description
1 polymer ?
#
loop_
_entity_poly.entity_id
_entity_poly.type
_entity_poly.pdbx_seq_one_letter_code
_entity_poly.pdbx_strand_id
1 'polypeptide(L)'
;SLSKTHAPRNNAMGASVSQCCACGGLGRERIPPEQLRPRVTVGQLQDVDKRKLKRLILSGRLAPCFEAAEEQDAESSLEECLICWNWFPSTNHSECCQKSVCTTCFLQVKAPPSD
;
A
#
# COMPACT_ATOMS: atom_id res chain seq x y z
N SER A 1 3.66 -16.08 38.86
CA SER A 1 4.38 -15.28 37.85
C SER A 1 4.54 -16.06 36.58
N LEU A 2 3.94 -15.61 35.48
CA LEU A 2 4.39 -15.77 34.09
C LEU A 2 3.47 -14.87 33.26
N SER A 3 3.89 -13.62 33.14
CA SER A 3 3.26 -12.60 32.31
C SER A 3 3.33 -13.01 30.83
N LYS A 4 2.21 -13.41 30.26
CA LYS A 4 2.07 -13.56 28.81
C LYS A 4 2.03 -12.17 28.19
N THR A 5 3.16 -11.72 27.67
CA THR A 5 3.24 -10.54 26.80
C THR A 5 2.42 -10.82 25.54
N HIS A 6 1.23 -10.22 25.44
CA HIS A 6 0.48 -10.14 24.20
C HIS A 6 1.25 -9.23 23.23
N ALA A 7 1.83 -9.82 22.18
CA ALA A 7 2.30 -9.05 21.05
C ALA A 7 1.09 -8.38 20.36
N PRO A 8 1.18 -7.11 19.94
CA PRO A 8 0.09 -6.46 19.23
C PRO A 8 -0.19 -7.22 17.92
N ARG A 9 -1.44 -7.71 17.79
CA ARG A 9 -1.92 -8.34 16.56
C ARG A 9 -1.87 -7.28 15.47
N ASN A 10 -1.02 -7.51 14.47
CA ASN A 10 -0.94 -6.72 13.26
C ASN A 10 -2.25 -6.91 12.45
N ASN A 11 -3.31 -6.17 12.79
CA ASN A 11 -4.53 -6.09 11.99
C ASN A 11 -4.28 -5.17 10.78
N ALA A 12 -3.47 -5.63 9.84
CA ALA A 12 -3.59 -5.11 8.48
C ALA A 12 -4.80 -5.83 7.86
N MET A 13 -5.84 -5.08 7.47
CA MET A 13 -6.85 -5.58 6.53
C MET A 13 -6.11 -6.36 5.42
N GLY A 14 -6.53 -7.59 5.17
CA GLY A 14 -5.97 -8.38 4.09
C GLY A 14 -6.11 -7.63 2.78
N ALA A 15 -4.99 -7.43 2.09
CA ALA A 15 -4.92 -6.73 0.82
C ALA A 15 -4.23 -7.63 -0.21
N SER A 16 -4.87 -7.79 -1.37
CA SER A 16 -4.24 -8.32 -2.58
C SER A 16 -3.68 -7.16 -3.42
N VAL A 17 -2.67 -7.40 -4.23
CA VAL A 17 -2.07 -6.38 -5.10
C VAL A 17 -2.34 -6.77 -6.54
N SER A 18 -2.84 -5.83 -7.33
CA SER A 18 -2.98 -6.01 -8.79
C SER A 18 -1.61 -6.08 -9.42
N GLN A 19 -1.42 -7.07 -10.30
CA GLN A 19 -0.16 -7.28 -10.99
C GLN A 19 0.02 -6.20 -12.06
N CYS A 20 0.94 -5.27 -11.85
CA CYS A 20 1.12 -4.16 -12.77
C CYS A 20 2.01 -4.55 -13.95
N CYS A 21 1.51 -4.35 -15.17
CA CYS A 21 2.22 -4.64 -16.41
C CYS A 21 3.50 -3.78 -16.54
N ALA A 22 3.44 -2.51 -16.11
CA ALA A 22 4.57 -1.58 -16.09
C ALA A 22 5.72 -2.04 -15.18
N CYS A 23 5.38 -2.84 -14.17
CA CYS A 23 6.30 -3.44 -13.24
C CYS A 23 6.38 -4.96 -13.43
N GLY A 24 6.10 -5.48 -14.63
CA GLY A 24 6.49 -6.79 -15.21
C GLY A 24 6.76 -7.99 -14.28
N GLY A 25 6.06 -8.14 -13.16
CA GLY A 25 6.44 -9.11 -12.13
C GLY A 25 7.83 -8.87 -11.53
N LEU A 26 8.27 -7.61 -11.46
CA LEU A 26 9.56 -7.15 -11.00
C LEU A 26 9.87 -7.80 -9.65
N GLY A 27 10.79 -8.76 -9.69
CA GLY A 27 11.44 -9.28 -8.50
C GLY A 27 11.99 -8.12 -7.66
N ARG A 28 12.15 -8.39 -6.37
CA ARG A 28 12.59 -7.51 -5.26
C ARG A 28 13.64 -6.42 -5.58
N GLU A 29 14.39 -6.54 -6.67
CA GLU A 29 15.55 -5.70 -6.98
C GLU A 29 15.26 -4.45 -7.84
N ARG A 30 14.08 -4.33 -8.48
CA ARG A 30 13.83 -3.25 -9.46
C ARG A 30 12.91 -2.11 -8.99
N ILE A 31 12.47 -2.10 -7.72
CA ILE A 31 11.60 -1.03 -7.21
C ILE A 31 12.47 0.15 -6.74
N PRO A 32 12.33 1.36 -7.32
CA PRO A 32 13.07 2.55 -6.89
C PRO A 32 12.88 2.86 -5.40
N PRO A 33 13.93 3.30 -4.67
CA PRO A 33 13.84 3.62 -3.25
C PRO A 33 12.74 4.63 -2.89
N GLU A 34 12.41 5.53 -3.81
CA GLU A 34 11.37 6.55 -3.67
C GLU A 34 9.98 5.93 -3.55
N GLN A 35 9.75 4.78 -4.18
CA GLN A 35 8.49 4.04 -4.15
C GLN A 35 8.39 3.07 -2.95
N LEU A 36 9.44 2.95 -2.14
CA LEU A 36 9.42 2.16 -0.90
C LEU A 36 8.96 2.98 0.31
N ARG A 37 8.63 4.26 0.09
CA ARG A 37 8.20 5.20 1.13
C ARG A 37 7.06 6.10 0.63
N PRO A 38 6.10 6.47 1.48
CA PRO A 38 5.08 7.45 1.12
C PRO A 38 5.69 8.84 0.97
N ARG A 39 5.21 9.63 -0.01
CA ARG A 39 5.66 11.02 -0.22
C ARG A 39 4.97 12.05 0.69
N VAL A 40 4.02 11.62 1.51
CA VAL A 40 3.23 12.51 2.39
C VAL A 40 4.12 13.12 3.49
N THR A 41 3.87 14.39 3.81
CA THR A 41 4.60 15.16 4.82
C THR A 41 4.49 14.51 6.22
N VAL A 42 5.61 14.55 6.95
CA VAL A 42 5.83 13.94 8.27
C VAL A 42 4.82 14.51 9.29
N GLY A 43 3.72 13.80 9.52
CA GLY A 43 2.67 14.19 10.46
C GLY A 43 1.45 13.26 10.43
N GLN A 44 1.03 12.84 9.23
CA GLN A 44 -0.13 11.96 9.06
C GLN A 44 0.19 10.45 9.14
N LEU A 45 1.47 10.08 9.09
CA LEU A 45 1.94 8.68 9.04
C LEU A 45 2.97 8.37 10.14
N GLN A 46 2.89 9.04 11.31
CA GLN A 46 3.90 8.91 12.37
C GLN A 46 4.07 7.48 12.89
N ASP A 47 3.00 6.68 12.88
CA ASP A 47 3.00 5.30 13.39
C ASP A 47 3.33 4.23 12.34
N VAL A 48 3.69 4.62 11.11
CA VAL A 48 4.01 3.66 10.05
C VAL A 48 5.40 3.06 10.28
N ASP A 49 5.46 1.75 10.53
CA ASP A 49 6.71 0.98 10.51
C ASP A 49 7.27 0.91 9.09
N LYS A 50 8.22 1.81 8.81
CA LYS A 50 8.90 1.92 7.50
C LYS A 50 9.63 0.65 7.09
N ARG A 51 10.16 -0.14 8.04
CA ARG A 51 10.87 -1.40 7.73
C ARG A 51 9.88 -2.47 7.29
N LYS A 52 8.74 -2.57 7.99
CA LYS A 52 7.66 -3.48 7.62
C LYS A 52 7.04 -3.09 6.28
N LEU A 53 6.77 -1.81 6.05
CA LEU A 53 6.27 -1.30 4.77
C LEU A 53 7.16 -1.72 3.60
N LYS A 54 8.47 -1.42 3.69
CA LYS A 54 9.44 -1.82 2.67
C LYS A 54 9.42 -3.33 2.41
N ARG A 55 9.38 -4.16 3.47
CA ARG A 55 9.30 -5.62 3.31
C ARG A 55 8.03 -6.06 2.59
N LEU A 56 6.89 -5.48 2.92
CA LEU A 56 5.61 -5.83 2.30
C LEU A 56 5.59 -5.47 0.81
N ILE A 57 6.07 -4.27 0.45
CA ILE A 57 6.21 -3.84 -0.95
C ILE A 57 7.15 -4.78 -1.71
N LEU A 58 8.34 -5.04 -1.18
CA LEU A 58 9.32 -5.93 -1.81
C LEU A 58 8.81 -7.38 -1.92
N SER A 59 7.94 -7.82 -1.01
CA SER A 59 7.32 -9.14 -1.08
C SER A 59 6.11 -9.22 -2.03
N GLY A 60 5.71 -8.12 -2.66
CA GLY A 60 4.51 -8.03 -3.51
C GLY A 60 3.19 -8.10 -2.73
N ARG A 61 3.22 -7.91 -1.41
CA ARG A 61 2.03 -7.90 -0.54
C ARG A 61 1.38 -6.52 -0.42
N LEU A 62 2.12 -5.47 -0.78
CA LEU A 62 1.59 -4.13 -0.98
C LEU A 62 2.09 -3.59 -2.31
N ALA A 63 1.27 -2.79 -2.98
CA ALA A 63 1.71 -2.03 -4.14
C ALA A 63 2.82 -1.04 -3.73
N PRO A 64 3.78 -0.73 -4.62
CA PRO A 64 4.70 0.37 -4.41
C PRO A 64 3.98 1.71 -4.12
N CYS A 65 4.64 2.61 -3.42
CA CYS A 65 4.17 3.98 -3.23
C CYS A 65 4.38 4.79 -4.52
N PHE A 66 3.54 4.53 -5.53
CA PHE A 66 3.53 5.30 -6.77
C PHE A 66 3.08 6.75 -6.55
N GLU A 67 3.56 7.64 -7.41
CA GLU A 67 2.95 8.95 -7.59
C GLU A 67 1.67 8.81 -8.40
N ALA A 68 0.74 9.76 -8.20
CA ALA A 68 -0.45 9.84 -9.03
C ALA A 68 -0.03 10.16 -10.47
N ALA A 69 -0.62 9.48 -11.44
CA ALA A 69 -0.48 9.88 -12.84
C ALA A 69 -1.25 11.20 -13.06
N GLU A 70 -0.66 12.12 -13.82
CA GLU A 70 -1.30 13.40 -14.17
C GLU A 70 -2.38 13.22 -15.24
N GLU A 71 -2.25 12.19 -16.08
CA GLU A 71 -3.19 11.88 -17.16
C GLU A 71 -3.61 10.40 -17.11
N GLN A 72 -4.90 10.16 -17.36
CA GLN A 72 -5.40 8.82 -17.64
C GLN A 72 -5.00 8.47 -19.08
N ASP A 73 -3.76 8.01 -19.27
CA ASP A 73 -3.32 7.53 -20.58
C ASP A 73 -4.24 6.38 -21.00
N ALA A 74 -4.99 6.55 -22.09
CA ALA A 74 -5.99 5.57 -22.54
C ALA A 74 -5.38 4.20 -22.91
N GLU A 75 -4.06 4.13 -23.14
CA GLU A 75 -3.30 2.89 -23.35
C GLU A 75 -2.68 2.30 -22.07
N SER A 76 -2.75 3.02 -20.95
CA SER A 76 -2.14 2.59 -19.70
C SER A 76 -3.12 1.78 -18.85
N SER A 77 -2.66 0.63 -18.34
CA SER A 77 -3.42 -0.22 -17.43
C SER A 77 -3.44 0.38 -16.00
N LEU A 78 -3.86 1.65 -15.87
CA LEU A 78 -3.94 2.35 -14.58
C LEU A 78 -5.23 1.99 -13.83
N GLU A 79 -5.15 2.03 -12.50
CA GLU A 79 -6.26 1.78 -11.60
C GLU A 79 -6.60 3.04 -10.80
N GLU A 80 -7.91 3.31 -10.65
CA GLU A 80 -8.41 4.43 -9.85
C GLU A 80 -8.38 4.06 -8.37
N CYS A 81 -7.79 4.92 -7.53
CA CYS A 81 -7.93 4.81 -6.08
C CYS A 81 -9.27 5.40 -5.63
N LEU A 82 -10.14 4.60 -5.01
CA LEU A 82 -11.47 5.07 -4.56
C LEU A 82 -11.47 6.01 -3.35
N ILE A 83 -10.31 6.31 -2.75
CA ILE A 83 -10.22 7.26 -1.64
C ILE A 83 -9.81 8.65 -2.13
N CYS A 84 -8.90 8.73 -3.11
CA CYS A 84 -8.36 10.01 -3.59
C CYS A 84 -8.66 10.29 -5.06
N TRP A 85 -9.37 9.40 -5.76
CA TRP A 85 -9.79 9.52 -7.15
C TRP A 85 -8.65 9.81 -8.15
N ASN A 86 -7.42 9.42 -7.79
CA ASN A 86 -6.25 9.51 -8.66
C ASN A 86 -5.90 8.14 -9.26
N TRP A 87 -5.18 8.16 -10.38
CA TRP A 87 -4.79 6.97 -11.14
C TRP A 87 -3.38 6.51 -10.79
N PHE A 88 -3.19 5.20 -10.64
CA PHE A 88 -1.91 4.59 -10.27
C PHE A 88 -1.60 3.34 -11.10
N PRO A 89 -0.32 3.02 -11.36
CA PRO A 89 0.08 1.81 -12.06
C PRO A 89 -0.39 0.51 -11.39
N SER A 90 -0.44 0.48 -10.06
CA SER A 90 -1.03 -0.63 -9.30
C SER A 90 -1.45 -0.16 -7.92
N THR A 91 -2.47 -0.83 -7.41
CA THR A 91 -3.18 -0.47 -6.19
C THR A 91 -3.36 -1.70 -5.29
N ASN A 92 -3.72 -1.46 -4.05
CA ASN A 92 -4.05 -2.51 -3.08
C ASN A 92 -5.55 -2.74 -3.14
N HIS A 93 -5.97 -3.98 -3.19
CA HIS A 93 -7.36 -4.40 -3.25
C HIS A 93 -7.80 -4.96 -1.90
N SER A 94 -8.92 -4.45 -1.38
CA SER A 94 -9.54 -5.06 -0.20
C SER A 94 -9.95 -6.51 -0.49
N GLU A 95 -9.67 -7.43 0.42
CA GLU A 95 -10.11 -8.82 0.23
C GLU A 95 -11.63 -8.95 0.12
N CYS A 96 -12.39 -8.15 0.87
CA CYS A 96 -13.85 -8.30 0.97
C CYS A 96 -14.62 -7.86 -0.28
N CYS A 97 -14.12 -6.88 -1.03
CA CYS A 97 -14.88 -6.30 -2.15
C CYS A 97 -14.02 -5.85 -3.33
N GLN A 98 -12.72 -6.19 -3.32
CA GLN A 98 -11.76 -5.90 -4.39
C GLN A 98 -11.73 -4.42 -4.78
N LYS A 99 -11.86 -3.56 -3.77
CA LYS A 99 -11.87 -2.11 -3.93
C LYS A 99 -10.42 -1.59 -3.92
N SER A 100 -10.04 -0.86 -4.96
CA SER A 100 -8.69 -0.34 -5.21
C SER A 100 -8.29 0.88 -4.36
N VAL A 101 -7.19 0.77 -3.62
CA VAL A 101 -6.66 1.82 -2.75
C VAL A 101 -5.15 1.95 -2.94
N CYS A 102 -4.66 3.15 -3.26
CA CYS A 102 -3.22 3.40 -3.36
C CYS A 102 -2.53 3.19 -2.00
N THR A 103 -1.24 2.84 -2.01
CA THR A 103 -0.52 2.50 -0.78
C THR A 103 -0.48 3.66 0.22
N THR A 104 -0.43 4.90 -0.28
CA THR A 104 -0.50 6.09 0.57
C THR A 104 -1.82 6.19 1.33
N CYS A 105 -2.95 6.04 0.65
CA CYS A 105 -4.27 6.07 1.29
C CYS A 105 -4.49 4.85 2.19
N PHE A 106 -4.01 3.67 1.78
CA PHE A 106 -4.06 2.44 2.59
C PHE A 106 -3.39 2.64 3.94
N LEU A 107 -2.22 3.30 3.98
CA LEU A 107 -1.50 3.58 5.22
C LEU A 107 -2.21 4.58 6.16
N GLN A 108 -3.16 5.36 5.64
CA GLN A 108 -3.97 6.30 6.43
C GLN A 108 -5.23 5.67 7.02
N VAL A 109 -5.64 4.49 6.55
CA VAL A 109 -6.81 3.78 7.08
C VAL A 109 -6.51 3.30 8.50
N LYS A 110 -7.18 3.90 9.48
CA LYS A 110 -7.10 3.46 10.87
C LYS A 110 -8.03 2.26 11.07
N ALA A 111 -7.58 1.29 11.85
CA ALA A 111 -8.49 0.28 12.38
C ALA A 111 -9.59 0.98 13.19
N PRO A 112 -10.83 0.46 13.16
CA PRO A 112 -11.84 0.95 14.10
C PRO A 112 -11.30 0.77 15.54
N PRO A 113 -11.61 1.70 16.45
CA PRO A 113 -11.28 1.51 17.85
C PRO A 113 -11.84 0.16 18.32
N SER A 114 -11.03 -0.60 19.06
CA SER A 114 -11.50 -1.81 19.71
C SER A 114 -12.39 -1.43 20.89
N ASP A 115 -13.64 -1.88 20.90
CA ASP A 115 -14.50 -1.86 22.08
C ASP A 115 -13.94 -2.75 23.21
#